data_AF-A0AAD2YRP9-F1
#
_entry.id   AF-A0AAD2YRP9-F1
#
_cell.length_a   1.000
_cell.length_b   1.000
_cell.length_c   1.000
_cell.angle_alpha   90.00
_cell.angle_beta   90.00
_cell.angle_gamma   90.00
#
_symmetry.space_group_name_H-M   'P 1'
#
loop_
_entity.id
_entity.type
_entity.pdbx_description
1 polymer ?
#
loop_
_entity_poly.entity_id
_entity_poly.type
_entity_poly.pdbx_seq_one_letter_code
_entity_poly.pdbx_strand_id
1 'polypeptide(L)'
;MEWISVENQMPEPLRNVLVLLDANPAKNQNKMVAHFIPKFTEEYHGDDDWYDYDEERACGYVKEGWYANTAYIGDEYGSYFLDEKVTHWMPLPEPPKN
;
A
#
# COMPACT_ATOMS: atom_id res chain seq x y z
N MET A 1 2.59 -16.91 -11.98
CA MET A 1 2.46 -15.50 -11.56
C MET A 1 3.82 -14.85 -11.76
N GLU A 2 3.83 -13.66 -12.34
CA GLU A 2 5.05 -12.92 -12.69
C GLU A 2 5.11 -11.61 -11.92
N TRP A 3 6.33 -11.16 -11.60
CA TRP A 3 6.57 -9.89 -10.93
C TRP A 3 6.51 -8.75 -11.94
N ILE A 4 5.72 -7.73 -11.62
CA ILE A 4 5.51 -6.52 -12.42
C ILE A 4 6.24 -5.37 -11.74
N SER A 5 7.15 -4.71 -12.44
CA SER A 5 7.81 -3.51 -11.93
C SER A 5 6.80 -2.37 -11.77
N VAL A 6 6.87 -1.66 -10.64
CA VAL A 6 6.01 -0.48 -10.39
C VAL A 6 6.27 0.64 -11.39
N GLU A 7 7.47 0.70 -11.97
CA GLU A 7 7.84 1.67 -13.02
C GLU A 7 7.17 1.34 -14.37
N ASN A 8 6.80 0.08 -14.60
CA ASN A 8 6.12 -0.34 -15.82
C ASN A 8 4.60 -0.21 -15.69
N GLN A 9 4.06 -0.65 -14.55
CA GLN A 9 2.63 -0.66 -14.29
C GLN A 9 2.36 -0.71 -12.79
N MET A 10 1.46 0.15 -12.32
CA MET A 10 0.90 0.10 -10.97
C MET A 10 -0.29 -0.88 -10.89
N PRO A 11 -0.54 -1.52 -9.73
CA PRO A 11 -1.76 -2.27 -9.53
C PRO A 11 -2.99 -1.35 -9.55
N GLU A 12 -4.18 -1.95 -9.59
CA GLU A 12 -5.41 -1.21 -9.30
C GLU A 12 -5.30 -0.54 -7.92
N PRO A 13 -5.68 0.74 -7.77
CA PRO A 13 -5.69 1.42 -6.48
C PRO A 13 -6.45 0.63 -5.40
N LEU A 14 -5.95 0.68 -4.16
CA LEU A 14 -6.55 0.03 -2.99
C LEU A 14 -6.66 -1.51 -3.07
N ARG A 15 -6.12 -2.13 -4.12
CA ARG A 15 -6.10 -3.58 -4.27
C ARG A 15 -4.91 -4.18 -3.54
N ASN A 16 -5.20 -5.12 -2.63
CA ASN A 16 -4.15 -5.90 -1.97
C ASN A 16 -3.41 -6.80 -2.97
N VAL A 17 -2.09 -6.66 -3.00
CA VAL A 17 -1.15 -7.39 -3.86
C VAL A 17 0.06 -7.82 -3.05
N LEU A 18 0.83 -8.79 -3.55
CA LEU A 18 2.13 -9.11 -2.96
C LEU A 18 3.17 -8.13 -3.51
N VAL A 19 3.88 -7.44 -2.65
CA VAL A 19 4.93 -6.48 -3.02
C VAL A 19 6.32 -6.99 -2.67
N LEU A 20 7.31 -6.52 -3.42
CA LEU A 20 8.73 -6.73 -3.17
C LEU A 20 9.39 -5.40 -2.81
N LEU A 21 9.95 -5.32 -1.60
CA LEU A 21 10.70 -4.15 -1.15
C LEU A 21 12.16 -4.24 -1.59
N ASP A 22 12.74 -3.11 -1.94
CA ASP A 22 14.19 -2.92 -2.08
C ASP A 22 14.81 -2.83 -0.68
N ALA A 23 14.80 -3.97 0.02
CA ALA A 23 15.15 -3.96 1.43
C ALA A 23 16.67 -3.95 1.62
N ASN A 24 17.12 -2.81 2.18
CA ASN A 24 18.23 -2.53 3.11
C ASN A 24 19.60 -3.17 2.78
N PRO A 25 20.77 -2.53 3.04
CA PRO A 25 22.12 -3.08 2.81
C PRO A 25 22.38 -4.57 3.14
N ALA A 26 21.57 -5.19 4.00
CA ALA A 26 21.58 -6.64 4.25
C ALA A 26 21.05 -7.53 3.11
N LYS A 27 20.46 -6.96 2.04
CA LYS A 27 19.83 -7.66 0.90
C LYS A 27 18.73 -8.66 1.29
N ASN A 28 18.08 -8.46 2.43
CA ASN A 28 16.93 -9.27 2.81
C ASN A 28 15.73 -8.87 1.94
N GLN A 29 15.52 -9.55 0.82
CA GLN A 29 14.36 -9.32 -0.03
C GLN A 29 13.07 -9.69 0.72
N ASN A 30 12.44 -8.68 1.32
CA ASN A 30 11.20 -8.84 2.04
C ASN A 30 10.02 -8.77 1.06
N LYS A 31 9.07 -9.67 1.25
CA LYS A 31 7.80 -9.72 0.52
C LYS A 31 6.66 -9.60 1.54
N MET A 32 5.64 -8.84 1.22
CA MET A 32 4.47 -8.66 2.08
C MET A 32 3.23 -8.32 1.26
N VAL A 33 2.06 -8.40 1.89
CA VAL A 33 0.80 -7.91 1.31
C VAL A 33 0.68 -6.42 1.59
N ALA A 34 0.40 -5.65 0.54
CA ALA A 34 0.16 -4.21 0.61
C ALA A 34 -0.80 -3.76 -0.49
N HIS A 35 -1.32 -2.53 -0.39
CA HIS A 35 -1.99 -1.84 -1.49
C HIS A 35 -1.38 -0.44 -1.68
N PHE A 36 -1.64 0.15 -2.84
CA PHE A 36 -1.23 1.52 -3.15
C PHE A 36 -2.43 2.48 -3.05
N ILE A 37 -2.25 3.58 -2.34
CA ILE A 37 -3.21 4.68 -2.23
C ILE A 37 -2.68 5.84 -3.08
N PRO A 38 -3.33 6.20 -4.20
CA PRO A 38 -2.98 7.39 -4.96
C PRO A 38 -3.31 8.67 -4.20
N LYS A 39 -2.69 9.78 -4.62
CA LYS A 39 -2.97 11.07 -4.01
C LYS A 39 -4.46 11.44 -4.08
N PHE A 40 -5.00 11.95 -2.97
CA PHE A 40 -6.36 12.47 -2.85
C PHE A 40 -7.49 11.47 -3.17
N THR A 41 -7.30 10.19 -2.86
CA THR A 41 -8.34 9.15 -3.07
C THR A 41 -9.10 8.74 -1.80
N GLU A 42 -8.46 8.81 -0.63
CA GLU A 42 -9.09 8.47 0.65
C GLU A 42 -8.97 9.64 1.61
N GLU A 43 -10.10 10.17 2.08
CA GLU A 43 -10.12 11.24 3.08
C GLU A 43 -9.53 10.75 4.41
N TYR A 44 -8.80 11.64 5.08
CA TYR A 44 -8.21 11.34 6.37
C TYR A 44 -9.21 11.64 7.50
N HIS A 45 -9.38 10.67 8.40
CA HIS A 45 -10.31 10.78 9.54
C HIS A 45 -9.62 10.58 10.91
N GLY A 46 -8.28 10.55 10.94
CA GLY A 46 -7.53 10.47 12.19
C GLY A 46 -7.45 11.82 12.91
N ASP A 47 -7.13 11.77 14.21
CA ASP A 47 -6.99 12.95 15.07
C ASP A 47 -5.57 13.56 15.06
N ASP A 48 -4.67 13.06 14.20
CA ASP A 48 -3.30 13.56 14.07
C ASP A 48 -3.07 14.37 12.77
N ASP A 49 -1.87 14.96 12.65
CA ASP A 49 -1.49 15.79 11.50
C ASP A 49 -0.79 14.99 10.37
N TRP A 50 -1.01 13.67 10.28
CA TRP A 50 -0.38 12.80 9.28
C TRP A 50 -1.24 12.65 8.01
N TYR A 51 -1.55 13.77 7.36
CA TYR A 51 -2.33 13.82 6.13
C TYR A 51 -1.76 14.80 5.11
N ASP A 52 -2.12 14.62 3.84
CA ASP A 52 -1.91 15.62 2.79
C ASP A 52 -3.17 16.49 2.69
N TYR A 53 -3.02 17.80 2.84
CA TYR A 53 -4.14 18.74 2.72
C TYR A 53 -4.35 19.17 1.27
N ASP A 54 -5.60 19.12 0.81
CA ASP A 54 -6.02 19.66 -0.48
C ASP A 54 -6.74 21.00 -0.26
N GLU A 55 -6.05 22.11 -0.56
CA GLU A 55 -6.58 23.47 -0.44
C GLU A 55 -7.81 23.71 -1.34
N GLU A 56 -7.91 23.05 -2.50
CA GLU A 56 -9.03 23.23 -3.43
C GLU A 56 -10.31 22.62 -2.87
N ARG A 57 -10.18 21.46 -2.23
CA ARG A 57 -11.30 20.71 -1.64
C ARG A 57 -11.53 21.01 -0.16
N ALA A 58 -10.61 21.75 0.46
CA ALA A 58 -10.60 22.08 1.88
C ALA A 58 -10.75 20.84 2.80
N CYS A 59 -10.05 19.75 2.46
CA CYS A 59 -10.06 18.50 3.24
C CYS A 59 -8.69 17.82 3.24
N GLY A 60 -8.47 17.01 4.28
CA GLY A 60 -7.27 16.19 4.44
C GLY A 60 -7.46 14.81 3.81
N TYR A 61 -6.39 14.28 3.23
CA TYR A 61 -6.35 12.97 2.61
C TYR A 61 -5.22 12.12 3.19
N VAL A 62 -5.44 10.81 3.20
CA VAL A 62 -4.38 9.83 3.44
C VAL A 62 -3.25 10.09 2.45
N LYS A 63 -2.00 10.07 2.95
CA LYS A 63 -0.82 10.29 2.12
C LYS A 63 -0.71 9.27 0.99
N GLU A 64 -0.23 9.72 -0.14
CA GLU A 64 0.05 8.81 -1.26
C GLU A 64 1.18 7.83 -0.90
N GLY A 65 0.97 6.55 -1.19
CA GLY A 65 2.03 5.56 -1.04
C GLY A 65 1.53 4.13 -0.86
N TRP A 66 2.44 3.27 -0.41
CA TRP A 66 2.15 1.87 -0.14
C TRP A 66 1.82 1.65 1.33
N TYR A 67 0.79 0.86 1.58
CA TYR A 67 0.31 0.54 2.92
C TYR A 67 0.26 -0.99 3.11
N ALA A 68 0.98 -1.50 4.12
CA ALA A 68 1.15 -2.93 4.41
C ALA A 68 0.33 -3.41 5.61
N ASN A 69 0.32 -4.73 5.82
CA ASN A 69 -0.41 -5.43 6.89
C ASN A 69 -1.92 -5.19 6.84
N THR A 70 -2.45 -5.16 5.62
CA THR A 70 -3.86 -4.96 5.29
C THR A 70 -4.65 -6.20 5.69
N ALA A 71 -4.96 -6.32 6.97
CA ALA A 71 -5.73 -7.43 7.51
C ALA A 71 -6.92 -6.88 8.28
N TYR A 72 -8.05 -7.58 8.14
CA TYR A 72 -9.15 -7.48 9.10
C TYR A 72 -8.64 -8.07 10.41
N ILE A 73 -8.14 -7.21 11.31
CA ILE A 73 -7.76 -7.58 12.67
C ILE A 73 -8.82 -6.96 13.57
N GLY A 74 -9.81 -7.76 13.96
CA GLY A 74 -10.97 -7.26 14.70
C GLY A 74 -11.98 -6.54 13.80
N ASP A 75 -12.50 -5.41 14.26
CA ASP A 75 -13.43 -4.52 13.54
C ASP A 75 -12.73 -3.36 12.81
N GLU A 76 -11.40 -3.26 12.93
CA GLU A 76 -10.61 -2.20 12.32
C GLU A 76 -9.78 -2.72 11.13
N TYR A 77 -9.67 -1.87 10.11
CA TYR A 77 -8.74 -2.08 9.00
C TYR A 77 -7.41 -1.40 9.36
N GLY A 78 -6.51 -2.15 9.98
CA GLY A 78 -5.16 -1.67 10.24
C GLY A 78 -4.30 -1.73 8.98
N SER A 79 -3.60 -0.65 8.67
CA SER A 79 -2.51 -0.69 7.69
C SER A 79 -1.39 0.28 8.09
N TYR A 80 -0.17 0.01 7.64
CA TYR A 80 1.01 0.84 7.95
C TYR A 80 1.62 1.38 6.68
N PHE A 81 1.88 2.68 6.65
CA PHE A 81 2.64 3.33 5.57
C PHE A 81 4.04 2.72 5.47
N LEU A 82 4.48 2.45 4.24
CA LEU A 82 5.81 1.94 3.94
C LEU A 82 6.74 3.09 3.53
N ASP A 83 7.79 3.33 4.32
CA ASP A 83 8.87 4.24 3.94
C ASP A 83 9.84 3.60 2.94
N GLU A 84 9.95 2.27 2.93
CA GLU A 84 10.82 1.55 2.00
C GLU A 84 10.31 1.57 0.56
N LYS A 85 11.26 1.60 -0.39
CA LYS A 85 10.95 1.53 -1.81
C LYS A 85 10.37 0.15 -2.17
N VAL A 86 9.12 0.15 -2.65
CA VAL A 86 8.54 -0.99 -3.37
C VAL A 86 9.03 -0.97 -4.82
N THR A 87 9.48 -2.12 -5.33
CA THR A 87 10.02 -2.22 -6.70
C THR A 87 9.13 -3.01 -7.64
N HIS A 88 8.51 -4.07 -7.13
CA HIS A 88 7.67 -4.96 -7.93
C HIS A 88 6.46 -5.40 -7.13
N TRP A 89 5.41 -5.79 -7.85
CA TRP A 89 4.23 -6.40 -7.27
C TRP A 89 3.76 -7.58 -8.14
N MET A 90 2.90 -8.41 -7.57
CA MET A 90 2.12 -9.40 -8.31
C MET A 90 0.77 -9.63 -7.64
N PRO A 91 -0.27 -10.09 -8.37
CA PRO A 91 -1.53 -10.49 -7.76
C PRO A 91 -1.32 -11.52 -6.64
N LEU A 92 -2.18 -11.47 -5.61
CA LEU A 92 -2.21 -12.52 -4.60
C LEU A 92 -2.53 -13.88 -5.24
N PRO A 93 -1.92 -14.99 -4.76
CA PRO A 93 -2.27 -16.33 -5.21
C PRO A 93 -3.75 -16.60 -5.00
N GLU A 94 -4.34 -17.39 -5.91
CA GLU A 94 -5.71 -17.87 -5.74
C GLU A 94 -5.84 -18.61 -4.39
N PRO A 95 -6.95 -18.42 -3.66
CA PRO A 95 -7.17 -19.13 -2.42
C PRO A 95 -7.25 -20.65 -2.66
N PRO A 96 -7.01 -21.48 -1.63
CA PRO A 96 -7.19 -22.92 -1.73
C PRO A 96 -8.57 -23.27 -2.25
N LYS A 97 -8.65 -24.20 -3.20
CA LYS A 97 -9.92 -24.79 -3.62
C LYS A 97 -10.32 -25.84 -2.59
N ASN A 98 -11.53 -25.74 -2.07
CA ASN A 98 -12.14 -26.76 -1.19
C ASN A 98 -12.36 -28.08 -1.94
#